data_AF-A0A4R1B511-F1
#
_entry.id   AF-A0A4R1B511-F1
#
_cell.length_a   1.000
_cell.length_b   1.000
_cell.length_c   1.000
_cell.angle_alpha   90.00
_cell.angle_beta   90.00
_cell.angle_gamma   90.00
#
_symmetry.space_group_name_H-M   'P 1'
#
loop_
_entity.id
_entity.type
_entity.pdbx_description
1 polymer ?
#
loop_
_entity_poly.entity_id
_entity_poly.type
_entity_poly.pdbx_seq_one_letter_code
_entity_poly.pdbx_strand_id
1 'polypeptide(L)'
;MAIHSKSYLQPEDYSKLADQFVPNSDKVLATSPYDSELGKNMARDARKVINGKLKIEDFHRVYSASLIKEFGDQYASGPTEPGRNSSTSAGTGPKWGMVIDLKKCVGCDTCTVSCKAENRTPPGMSYNVVLETIKGDYPNFSITNLPKPCMQCDNPPCVQVCPTRATYKMENGIVIIDNDRCIGCRYCMVACPYGSRSYDFGNSYEQEMVGYNDVTSPEYGIERGKRKKGAVPEETVRKCSFCYHRLQRGEEPACVETCIGDARYFGDMSDPNSVVSKLAASPRAFRLKEELGTKPRVVYLR
;
A
#
# COMPACT_ATOMS: atom_id res chain seq x y z
N MET A 1 4.85 29.62 35.29
CA MET A 1 5.59 28.87 34.26
C MET A 1 4.71 27.74 33.74
N ALA A 2 3.96 27.97 32.68
CA ALA A 2 3.14 26.95 32.02
C ALA A 2 3.17 27.22 30.51
N ILE A 3 4.34 27.09 29.89
CA ILE A 3 4.53 27.32 28.45
C ILE A 3 5.25 26.11 27.86
N HIS A 4 4.71 24.88 28.00
CA HIS A 4 5.25 23.74 27.22
C HIS A 4 4.28 22.58 26.95
N SER A 5 2.98 22.69 27.21
CA SER A 5 2.05 21.60 26.91
C SER A 5 1.32 21.78 25.57
N LYS A 6 1.74 20.98 24.57
CA LYS A 6 1.02 20.58 23.32
C LYS A 6 1.44 21.18 21.95
N SER A 7 2.74 21.32 21.66
CA SER A 7 3.19 21.64 20.29
C SER A 7 3.23 20.42 19.35
N TYR A 8 3.47 19.19 19.84
CA TYR A 8 3.59 18.00 18.98
C TYR A 8 2.24 17.40 18.54
N LEU A 9 2.16 17.00 17.26
CA LEU A 9 1.02 16.27 16.70
C LEU A 9 0.81 14.94 17.42
N GLN A 10 -0.45 14.59 17.65
CA GLN A 10 -0.84 13.28 18.19
C GLN A 10 -1.00 12.25 17.06
N PRO A 11 -0.90 10.93 17.32
CA PRO A 11 -1.08 9.88 16.32
C PRO A 11 -2.33 10.03 15.44
N GLU A 12 -3.41 10.54 16.02
CA GLU A 12 -4.69 10.80 15.34
C GLU A 12 -4.57 11.92 14.30
N ASP A 13 -3.71 12.92 14.55
CA ASP A 13 -3.50 14.02 13.60
C ASP A 13 -2.77 13.53 12.35
N TYR A 14 -1.78 12.65 12.50
CA TYR A 14 -1.12 11.98 11.36
C TYR A 14 -2.10 11.09 10.58
N SER A 15 -3.00 10.41 11.30
CA SER A 15 -4.02 9.56 10.69
C SER A 15 -5.05 10.35 9.89
N LYS A 16 -5.38 11.59 10.31
CA LYS A 16 -6.20 12.56 9.55
C LYS A 16 -5.45 13.11 8.34
N LEU A 17 -4.16 13.40 8.47
CA LEU A 17 -3.34 13.82 7.34
C LEU A 17 -3.34 12.74 6.25
N ALA A 18 -3.24 11.46 6.63
CA ALA A 18 -3.34 10.34 5.69
C ALA A 18 -4.70 10.23 4.97
N ASP A 19 -5.80 10.75 5.55
CA ASP A 19 -7.13 10.75 4.91
C ASP A 19 -7.20 11.66 3.70
N GLN A 20 -6.36 12.70 3.61
CA GLN A 20 -6.30 13.60 2.45
C GLN A 20 -5.96 12.87 1.15
N PHE A 21 -5.30 11.71 1.25
CA PHE A 21 -4.92 10.87 0.12
C PHE A 21 -5.82 9.64 -0.08
N VAL A 22 -6.88 9.49 0.72
CA VAL A 22 -7.88 8.44 0.50
C VAL A 22 -8.82 8.90 -0.61
N PRO A 23 -8.84 8.19 -1.76
CA PRO A 23 -9.64 8.64 -2.89
C PRO A 23 -11.14 8.51 -2.58
N ASN A 24 -11.94 9.40 -3.15
CA ASN A 24 -13.39 9.31 -3.04
C ASN A 24 -13.89 8.02 -3.74
N SER A 25 -14.56 7.17 -2.97
CA SER A 25 -15.01 5.85 -3.41
C SER A 25 -15.92 5.90 -4.64
N ASP A 26 -16.85 6.86 -4.69
CA ASP A 26 -17.79 7.02 -5.80
C ASP A 26 -17.04 7.40 -7.08
N LYS A 27 -16.06 8.31 -7.00
CA LYS A 27 -15.22 8.69 -8.16
C LYS A 27 -14.38 7.52 -8.68
N VAL A 28 -13.82 6.71 -7.78
CA VAL A 28 -12.99 5.54 -8.15
C VAL A 28 -13.81 4.48 -8.87
N LEU A 29 -15.02 4.21 -8.37
CA LEU A 29 -15.87 3.13 -8.90
C LEU A 29 -16.74 3.59 -10.08
N ALA A 30 -17.06 4.88 -10.21
CA ALA A 30 -17.82 5.39 -11.36
C ALA A 30 -17.14 5.17 -12.71
N THR A 31 -15.81 5.06 -12.72
CA THR A 31 -15.04 4.75 -13.94
C THR A 31 -14.85 3.25 -14.16
N SER A 32 -15.37 2.41 -13.26
CA SER A 32 -15.22 0.96 -13.26
C SER A 32 -16.38 0.34 -14.03
N PRO A 33 -16.16 -0.68 -14.87
CA PRO A 33 -17.26 -1.39 -15.54
C PRO A 33 -18.06 -2.30 -14.58
N TYR A 34 -17.72 -2.31 -13.29
CA TYR A 34 -18.23 -3.21 -12.26
C TYR A 34 -19.19 -2.48 -11.29
N ASP A 35 -19.99 -3.24 -10.54
CA ASP A 35 -20.99 -2.73 -9.61
C ASP A 35 -20.32 -1.90 -8.49
N SER A 36 -20.66 -0.61 -8.48
CA SER A 36 -20.11 0.34 -7.53
C SER A 36 -20.67 0.15 -6.11
N GLU A 37 -21.94 -0.23 -5.98
CA GLU A 37 -22.55 -0.46 -4.67
C GLU A 37 -22.02 -1.74 -4.03
N LEU A 38 -21.85 -2.80 -4.82
CA LEU A 38 -21.23 -4.02 -4.34
C LEU A 38 -19.81 -3.73 -3.82
N GLY A 39 -19.00 -3.01 -4.60
CA GLY A 39 -17.64 -2.63 -4.21
C GLY A 39 -17.59 -1.82 -2.91
N LYS A 40 -18.49 -0.84 -2.74
CA LYS A 40 -18.58 -0.02 -1.52
C LYS A 40 -19.02 -0.84 -0.31
N ASN A 41 -20.02 -1.70 -0.47
CA ASN A 41 -20.52 -2.55 0.61
C ASN A 41 -19.46 -3.55 1.07
N MET A 42 -18.81 -4.24 0.13
CA MET A 42 -17.69 -5.14 0.42
C MET A 42 -16.54 -4.42 1.12
N ALA A 43 -16.17 -3.21 0.67
CA ALA A 43 -15.13 -2.42 1.33
C ALA A 43 -15.48 -2.06 2.78
N ARG A 44 -16.73 -1.68 3.04
CA ARG A 44 -17.22 -1.38 4.39
C ARG A 44 -17.19 -2.62 5.29
N ASP A 45 -17.69 -3.74 4.80
CA ASP A 45 -17.82 -4.96 5.59
C ASP A 45 -16.48 -5.70 5.75
N ALA A 46 -15.57 -5.61 4.78
CA ALA A 46 -14.19 -6.09 4.95
C ALA A 46 -13.48 -5.39 6.12
N ARG A 47 -13.72 -4.08 6.33
CA ARG A 47 -13.19 -3.37 7.51
C ARG A 47 -13.82 -3.88 8.81
N LYS A 48 -15.09 -4.30 8.79
CA LYS A 48 -15.74 -4.96 9.94
C LYS A 48 -15.15 -6.34 10.22
N VAL A 49 -14.75 -7.07 9.18
CA VAL A 49 -14.04 -8.35 9.36
C VAL A 49 -12.70 -8.11 10.05
N ILE A 50 -11.92 -7.12 9.58
CA ILE A 50 -10.61 -6.82 10.15
C ILE A 50 -10.67 -6.38 11.62
N ASN A 51 -11.70 -5.63 12.02
CA ASN A 51 -11.88 -5.20 13.41
C ASN A 51 -12.69 -6.17 14.28
N GLY A 52 -12.96 -7.39 13.79
CA GLY A 52 -13.63 -8.45 14.53
C GLY A 52 -15.15 -8.27 14.72
N LYS A 53 -15.76 -7.25 14.10
CA LYS A 53 -17.21 -7.00 14.17
C LYS A 53 -18.03 -7.87 13.21
N LEU A 54 -17.37 -8.55 12.27
CA LEU A 54 -17.99 -9.48 11.33
C LEU A 54 -17.10 -10.71 11.15
N LYS A 55 -17.68 -11.91 11.12
CA LYS A 55 -16.93 -13.13 10.81
C LYS A 55 -16.66 -13.22 9.31
N ILE A 56 -15.51 -13.77 8.94
CA ILE A 56 -15.14 -13.89 7.52
C ILE A 56 -16.09 -14.83 6.76
N GLU A 57 -16.62 -15.86 7.43
CA GLU A 57 -17.59 -16.79 6.85
C GLU A 57 -18.90 -16.07 6.51
N ASP A 58 -19.35 -15.16 7.38
CA ASP A 58 -20.54 -14.34 7.14
C ASP A 58 -20.32 -13.36 5.98
N PHE A 59 -19.14 -12.76 5.90
CA PHE A 59 -18.78 -11.91 4.75
C PHE A 59 -18.88 -12.69 3.43
N HIS A 60 -18.29 -13.90 3.36
CA HIS A 60 -18.39 -14.73 2.16
C HIS A 60 -19.83 -15.16 1.88
N ARG A 61 -20.59 -15.54 2.91
CA ARG A 61 -22.00 -15.94 2.77
C ARG A 61 -22.86 -14.83 2.17
N VAL A 62 -22.63 -13.58 2.56
CA VAL A 62 -23.38 -12.41 2.06
C VAL A 62 -23.04 -12.09 0.61
N TYR A 63 -21.76 -12.13 0.24
CA TYR A 63 -21.31 -11.61 -1.06
C TYR A 63 -21.12 -12.67 -2.15
N SER A 64 -20.98 -13.96 -1.83
CA SER A 64 -20.65 -14.99 -2.82
C SER A 64 -21.63 -15.04 -3.99
N ALA A 65 -22.95 -14.96 -3.73
CA ALA A 65 -23.95 -14.98 -4.79
C ALA A 65 -23.84 -13.77 -5.74
N SER A 66 -23.66 -12.57 -5.18
CA SER A 66 -23.46 -11.35 -5.98
C SER A 66 -22.15 -11.39 -6.76
N LEU A 67 -21.08 -11.91 -6.17
CA LEU A 67 -19.78 -12.07 -6.81
C LEU A 67 -19.82 -13.09 -7.96
N ILE A 68 -20.49 -14.22 -7.78
CA ILE A 68 -20.69 -15.20 -8.85
C ILE A 68 -21.49 -14.59 -10.00
N LYS A 69 -22.55 -13.83 -9.68
CA LYS A 69 -23.39 -13.17 -10.68
C LYS A 69 -22.61 -12.15 -11.50
N GLU A 70 -21.72 -11.38 -10.87
CA GLU A 70 -20.98 -10.31 -11.53
C GLU A 70 -19.71 -10.78 -12.24
N PHE A 71 -18.93 -11.67 -11.61
CA PHE A 71 -17.60 -12.04 -12.08
C PHE A 71 -17.56 -13.43 -12.73
N GLY A 72 -18.60 -14.25 -12.59
CA GLY A 72 -18.68 -15.58 -13.21
C GLY A 72 -17.44 -16.43 -12.95
N ASP A 73 -16.83 -16.95 -14.01
CA ASP A 73 -15.63 -17.80 -13.97
C ASP A 73 -14.37 -17.08 -13.45
N GLN A 74 -14.36 -15.74 -13.45
CA GLN A 74 -13.25 -14.96 -12.89
C GLN A 74 -13.29 -14.95 -11.36
N TYR A 75 -14.43 -15.26 -10.75
CA TYR A 75 -14.55 -15.38 -9.30
C TYR A 75 -13.85 -16.64 -8.80
N ALA A 76 -12.80 -16.45 -8.01
CA ALA A 76 -12.12 -17.57 -7.38
C ALA A 76 -12.94 -18.07 -6.17
N SER A 77 -13.86 -19.00 -6.40
CA SER A 77 -14.61 -19.69 -5.34
C SER A 77 -13.72 -20.73 -4.63
N GLY A 78 -13.46 -20.57 -3.34
CA GLY A 78 -12.61 -21.46 -2.53
C GLY A 78 -12.06 -20.76 -1.27
N PRO A 79 -11.20 -21.35 -0.44
CA PRO A 79 -10.42 -20.61 0.56
C PRO A 79 -9.30 -19.79 -0.10
N THR A 80 -8.83 -18.70 0.51
CA THR A 80 -7.61 -17.99 0.06
C THR A 80 -6.39 -18.89 0.24
N GLU A 81 -6.10 -19.74 -0.75
CA GLU A 81 -4.83 -20.45 -0.77
C GLU A 81 -3.69 -19.45 -1.01
N PRO A 82 -2.65 -19.44 -0.16
CA PRO A 82 -1.47 -18.64 -0.41
C PRO A 82 -0.77 -19.11 -1.69
N GLY A 83 -0.69 -18.22 -2.68
CA GLY A 83 0.30 -18.22 -3.77
C GLY A 83 0.46 -19.49 -4.60
N ARG A 84 -0.19 -19.57 -5.76
CA ARG A 84 0.04 -20.62 -6.78
C ARG A 84 1.39 -20.50 -7.52
N ASN A 85 2.42 -19.87 -6.95
CA ASN A 85 3.79 -19.79 -7.49
C ASN A 85 4.82 -19.42 -6.41
N SER A 86 4.70 -19.97 -5.19
CA SER A 86 5.78 -19.91 -4.18
C SER A 86 6.47 -21.25 -4.08
N SER A 87 7.33 -21.57 -5.05
CA SER A 87 8.37 -22.58 -4.84
C SER A 87 9.44 -21.99 -3.91
N THR A 88 9.16 -21.87 -2.62
CA THR A 88 10.17 -21.79 -1.54
C THR A 88 9.49 -21.98 -0.18
N SER A 89 9.73 -23.16 0.41
CA SER A 89 9.81 -23.50 1.84
C SER A 89 8.89 -22.77 2.83
N ALA A 90 8.09 -23.57 3.54
CA ALA A 90 7.40 -23.19 4.77
C ALA A 90 8.28 -22.37 5.73
N GLY A 91 7.88 -21.14 6.02
CA GLY A 91 7.92 -20.59 7.39
C GLY A 91 9.21 -20.00 7.96
N THR A 92 10.36 -19.96 7.27
CA THR A 92 11.64 -19.48 7.85
C THR A 92 12.23 -18.23 7.19
N GLY A 93 11.49 -17.54 6.33
CA GLY A 93 11.94 -16.30 5.68
C GLY A 93 11.66 -15.03 6.52
N PRO A 94 12.42 -13.93 6.27
CA PRO A 94 12.28 -12.68 7.02
C PRO A 94 10.87 -12.09 6.91
N LYS A 95 10.40 -11.46 7.98
CA LYS A 95 9.12 -10.76 8.04
C LYS A 95 9.36 -9.26 7.81
N TRP A 96 9.29 -8.83 6.57
CA TRP A 96 9.63 -7.45 6.19
C TRP A 96 8.72 -6.40 6.84
N GLY A 97 9.33 -5.27 7.22
CA GLY A 97 8.64 -4.07 7.67
C GLY A 97 9.52 -2.83 7.50
N MET A 98 8.91 -1.67 7.73
CA MET A 98 9.57 -0.38 7.56
C MET A 98 9.32 0.50 8.79
N VAL A 99 10.36 1.18 9.26
CA VAL A 99 10.23 2.22 10.28
C VAL A 99 10.62 3.56 9.66
N ILE A 100 9.84 4.60 9.90
CA ILE A 100 10.08 5.95 9.38
C ILE A 100 10.18 6.94 10.55
N ASP A 101 11.36 7.52 10.77
CA ASP A 101 11.60 8.55 11.78
C ASP A 101 11.22 9.94 11.25
N LEU A 102 10.10 10.47 11.74
CA LEU A 102 9.56 11.74 11.29
C LEU A 102 10.43 12.93 11.71
N LYS A 103 11.23 12.80 12.78
CA LYS A 103 12.17 13.86 13.18
C LYS A 103 13.34 14.02 12.21
N LYS A 104 13.68 12.96 11.47
CA LYS A 104 14.75 12.97 10.46
C LYS A 104 14.23 13.31 9.05
N CYS A 105 12.91 13.30 8.85
CA CYS A 105 12.32 13.52 7.54
C CYS A 105 12.24 15.01 7.20
N VAL A 106 13.09 15.45 6.27
CA VAL A 106 13.15 16.86 5.82
C VAL A 106 12.15 17.20 4.70
N GLY A 107 11.33 16.26 4.25
CA GLY A 107 10.31 16.53 3.22
C GLY A 107 10.84 16.64 1.78
N CYS A 108 12.05 16.13 1.49
CA CYS A 108 12.72 16.33 0.19
C CYS A 108 12.13 15.57 -1.01
N ASP A 109 11.08 14.76 -0.83
CA ASP A 109 10.47 13.92 -1.87
C ASP A 109 11.38 12.94 -2.63
N THR A 110 12.65 12.77 -2.25
CA THR A 110 13.57 11.82 -2.91
C THR A 110 13.00 10.41 -2.90
N CYS A 111 12.34 10.02 -1.82
CA CYS A 111 11.69 8.72 -1.67
C CYS A 111 10.46 8.51 -2.59
N THR A 112 9.84 9.60 -3.07
CA THR A 112 8.76 9.59 -4.06
C THR A 112 9.36 9.39 -5.45
N VAL A 113 10.37 10.19 -5.79
CA VAL A 113 11.06 10.17 -7.09
C VAL A 113 11.79 8.86 -7.34
N SER A 114 12.56 8.36 -6.36
CA SER A 114 13.29 7.09 -6.51
C SER A 114 12.35 5.90 -6.65
N CYS A 115 11.24 5.90 -5.91
CA CYS A 115 10.22 4.86 -6.05
C CYS A 115 9.59 4.88 -7.46
N LYS A 116 9.32 6.07 -7.99
CA LYS A 116 8.79 6.25 -9.35
C LYS A 116 9.78 5.80 -10.42
N ALA A 117 11.05 6.15 -10.30
CA ALA A 117 12.11 5.73 -11.22
C ALA A 117 12.29 4.20 -11.20
N GLU A 118 12.43 3.61 -10.01
CA GLU A 118 12.65 2.18 -9.83
C GLU A 118 11.46 1.33 -10.32
N ASN A 119 10.24 1.73 -9.96
CA ASN A 119 9.03 0.97 -10.29
C ASN A 119 8.36 1.45 -11.58
N ARG A 120 8.99 2.38 -12.33
CA ARG A 120 8.45 3.01 -13.54
C ARG A 120 6.95 3.30 -13.43
N THR A 121 6.55 4.06 -12.41
CA THR A 121 5.14 4.41 -12.24
C THR A 121 4.76 5.52 -13.22
N PRO A 122 3.56 5.47 -13.81
CA PRO A 122 3.15 6.48 -14.78
C PRO A 122 2.99 7.87 -14.14
N PRO A 123 2.97 8.95 -14.94
CA PRO A 123 2.44 10.24 -14.54
C PRO A 123 1.10 10.11 -13.78
N GLY A 124 0.96 10.86 -12.69
CA GLY A 124 -0.21 10.78 -11.81
C GLY A 124 -0.27 9.58 -10.84
N MET A 125 0.67 8.63 -10.93
CA MET A 125 0.76 7.48 -10.04
C MET A 125 2.02 7.53 -9.17
N SER A 126 1.84 7.63 -7.85
CA SER A 126 2.91 7.61 -6.86
C SER A 126 2.60 6.58 -5.77
N TYR A 127 3.49 5.61 -5.59
CA TYR A 127 3.36 4.57 -4.56
C TYR A 127 3.73 5.03 -3.15
N ASN A 128 4.46 6.13 -3.09
CA ASN A 128 4.97 6.76 -1.90
C ASN A 128 4.79 8.27 -2.11
N VAL A 129 4.23 8.94 -1.12
CA VAL A 129 3.96 10.38 -1.16
C VAL A 129 4.38 11.00 0.16
N VAL A 130 4.89 12.21 0.15
CA VAL A 130 5.16 12.96 1.38
C VAL A 130 4.01 13.92 1.62
N LEU A 131 3.31 13.74 2.73
CA LEU A 131 2.23 14.63 3.14
C LEU A 131 2.78 15.67 4.11
N GLU A 132 2.42 16.93 3.93
CA GLU A 132 2.93 18.01 4.76
C GLU A 132 1.78 18.66 5.53
N THR A 133 2.05 19.03 6.78
CA THR A 133 1.13 19.86 7.57
C THR A 133 1.91 20.94 8.28
N ILE A 134 1.35 22.15 8.28
CA ILE A 134 1.90 23.31 8.97
C ILE A 134 1.08 23.53 10.24
N LYS A 135 1.76 23.75 11.37
CA LYS A 135 1.12 24.07 12.65
C LYS A 135 1.77 25.31 13.26
N GLY A 136 0.95 26.27 13.65
CA GLY A 136 1.37 27.57 14.17
C GLY A 136 1.15 28.68 13.14
N ASP A 137 1.40 29.92 13.56
CA ASP A 137 1.19 31.12 12.77
C ASP A 137 2.53 31.83 12.53
N TYR A 138 2.65 32.56 11.43
CA TYR A 138 3.85 33.34 11.14
C TYR A 138 4.16 34.33 12.29
N PRO A 139 5.43 34.45 12.74
CA PRO A 139 6.64 33.79 12.24
C PRO A 139 6.96 32.42 12.90
N ASN A 140 6.16 31.98 13.87
CA ASN A 140 6.42 30.78 14.67
C ASN A 140 5.53 29.61 14.23
N PHE A 141 5.95 28.91 13.18
CA PHE A 141 5.30 27.70 12.72
C PHE A 141 6.26 26.52 12.65
N SER A 142 5.69 25.32 12.61
CA SER A 142 6.41 24.05 12.45
C SER A 142 5.81 23.28 11.27
N ILE A 143 6.68 22.70 10.45
CA ILE A 143 6.31 21.82 9.35
C ILE A 143 6.51 20.38 9.82
N THR A 144 5.52 19.52 9.58
CA THR A 144 5.66 18.09 9.79
C THR A 144 5.43 17.34 8.49
N ASN A 145 6.40 16.49 8.14
CA ASN A 145 6.39 15.68 6.93
C ASN A 145 6.03 14.25 7.29
N LEU A 146 5.04 13.67 6.61
CA LEU A 146 4.56 12.31 6.78
C LEU A 146 4.69 11.55 5.47
N PRO A 147 5.81 10.85 5.24
CA PRO A 147 5.94 9.97 4.09
C PRO A 147 5.05 8.74 4.23
N LYS A 148 4.20 8.48 3.23
CA LYS A 148 3.11 7.50 3.28
C LYS A 148 3.18 6.51 2.10
N PRO A 149 3.96 5.42 2.21
CA PRO A 149 3.90 4.30 1.28
C PRO A 149 2.67 3.42 1.56
N CYS A 150 2.52 2.29 0.84
CA CYS A 150 1.60 1.23 1.27
C CYS A 150 2.04 0.64 2.62
N MET A 151 1.09 0.50 3.53
CA MET A 151 1.33 0.06 4.91
C MET A 151 1.64 -1.44 5.08
N GLN A 152 1.53 -2.25 4.02
CA GLN A 152 1.70 -3.72 4.03
C GLN A 152 1.03 -4.37 5.25
N CYS A 153 -0.26 -4.10 5.43
CA CYS A 153 -1.02 -4.50 6.61
C CYS A 153 -0.97 -6.01 6.88
N ASP A 154 -0.87 -6.39 8.17
CA ASP A 154 -0.98 -7.80 8.53
C ASP A 154 -2.39 -8.35 8.34
N ASN A 155 -3.39 -7.50 8.55
CA ASN A 155 -4.80 -7.74 8.30
C ASN A 155 -5.29 -6.83 7.16
N PRO A 156 -4.97 -7.16 5.89
CA PRO A 156 -5.25 -6.27 4.76
C PRO A 156 -6.72 -6.36 4.30
N PRO A 157 -7.54 -5.30 4.46
CA PRO A 157 -8.93 -5.31 3.96
C PRO A 157 -8.96 -5.39 2.42
N CYS A 158 -7.92 -4.89 1.78
CA CYS A 158 -7.77 -4.92 0.33
C CYS A 158 -7.61 -6.33 -0.26
N VAL A 159 -7.12 -7.30 0.52
CA VAL A 159 -7.06 -8.72 0.10
C VAL A 159 -8.44 -9.36 0.19
N GLN A 160 -9.20 -9.05 1.25
CA GLN A 160 -10.52 -9.63 1.50
C GLN A 160 -11.55 -9.30 0.43
N VAL A 161 -11.45 -8.10 -0.17
CA VAL A 161 -12.41 -7.64 -1.19
C VAL A 161 -12.06 -8.05 -2.63
N CYS A 162 -10.98 -8.80 -2.86
CA CYS A 162 -10.53 -9.12 -4.21
C CYS A 162 -11.28 -10.35 -4.75
N PRO A 163 -12.17 -10.21 -5.75
CA PRO A 163 -12.99 -11.32 -6.24
C PRO A 163 -12.16 -12.40 -6.95
N THR A 164 -11.10 -12.01 -7.66
CA THR A 164 -10.23 -12.92 -8.42
C THR A 164 -9.04 -13.45 -7.62
N ARG A 165 -8.90 -13.01 -6.35
CA ARG A 165 -7.71 -13.27 -5.52
C ARG A 165 -6.39 -12.84 -6.16
N ALA A 166 -6.43 -11.82 -7.02
CA ALA A 166 -5.25 -11.21 -7.57
C ALA A 166 -4.33 -10.62 -6.49
N THR A 167 -4.88 -10.10 -5.40
CA THR A 167 -4.07 -9.61 -4.28
C THR A 167 -4.08 -10.59 -3.12
N TYR A 168 -2.90 -10.88 -2.60
CA TYR A 168 -2.70 -11.80 -1.49
C TYR A 168 -1.52 -11.35 -0.63
N LYS A 169 -1.41 -11.91 0.58
CA LYS A 169 -0.31 -11.66 1.49
C LYS A 169 0.66 -12.84 1.43
N MET A 170 1.93 -12.55 1.18
CA MET A 170 2.99 -13.54 1.17
C MET A 170 3.41 -13.91 2.60
N GLU A 171 4.09 -15.04 2.76
CA GLU A 171 4.61 -15.47 4.07
C GLU A 171 5.56 -14.44 4.68
N ASN A 172 6.39 -13.78 3.88
CA ASN A 172 7.30 -12.72 4.32
C ASN A 172 6.60 -11.42 4.77
N GLY A 173 5.26 -11.37 4.70
CA GLY A 173 4.44 -10.25 5.16
C GLY A 173 4.14 -9.18 4.12
N ILE A 174 4.73 -9.25 2.93
CA ILE A 174 4.45 -8.32 1.84
C ILE A 174 3.08 -8.67 1.24
N VAL A 175 2.21 -7.68 1.10
CA VAL A 175 0.99 -7.81 0.30
C VAL A 175 1.39 -7.60 -1.14
N ILE A 176 1.03 -8.49 -2.06
CA ILE A 176 1.38 -8.40 -3.49
C ILE A 176 0.10 -8.35 -4.34
N ILE A 177 0.24 -7.92 -5.59
CA ILE A 177 -0.81 -8.00 -6.60
C ILE A 177 -0.24 -8.81 -7.77
N ASP A 178 -0.90 -9.90 -8.09
CA ASP A 178 -0.72 -10.65 -9.33
C ASP A 178 -1.49 -9.90 -10.44
N ASN A 179 -0.75 -9.24 -11.33
CA ASN A 179 -1.32 -8.49 -12.43
C ASN A 179 -2.03 -9.39 -13.44
N ASP A 180 -1.62 -10.65 -13.61
CA ASP A 180 -2.23 -11.57 -14.57
C ASP A 180 -3.64 -12.01 -14.15
N ARG A 181 -3.94 -11.94 -12.84
CA ARG A 181 -5.29 -12.20 -12.29
C ARG A 181 -6.09 -10.95 -12.03
N CYS A 182 -5.48 -9.78 -12.10
CA CYS A 182 -6.12 -8.53 -11.74
C CYS A 182 -7.03 -8.06 -12.87
N ILE A 183 -8.33 -8.06 -12.63
CA ILE A 183 -9.34 -7.59 -13.59
C ILE A 183 -9.65 -6.10 -13.47
N GLY A 184 -8.89 -5.36 -12.65
CA GLY A 184 -9.07 -3.91 -12.57
C GLY A 184 -10.36 -3.41 -11.90
N CYS A 185 -11.09 -4.22 -11.13
CA CYS A 185 -12.39 -3.83 -10.53
C CYS A 185 -12.34 -2.71 -9.48
N ARG A 186 -11.15 -2.35 -8.99
CA ARG A 186 -10.87 -1.24 -8.05
C ARG A 186 -11.49 -1.35 -6.66
N TYR A 187 -12.15 -2.45 -6.30
CA TYR A 187 -12.71 -2.66 -4.95
C TYR A 187 -11.63 -2.56 -3.86
N CYS A 188 -10.43 -3.08 -4.14
CA CYS A 188 -9.29 -3.02 -3.23
C CYS A 188 -8.79 -1.58 -2.97
N MET A 189 -9.01 -0.64 -3.91
CA MET A 189 -8.67 0.77 -3.73
C MET A 189 -9.58 1.41 -2.70
N VAL A 190 -10.89 1.16 -2.80
CA VAL A 190 -11.90 1.66 -1.85
C VAL A 190 -11.78 1.01 -0.48
N ALA A 191 -11.41 -0.27 -0.42
CA ALA A 191 -11.19 -0.97 0.85
C ALA A 191 -9.98 -0.44 1.64
N CYS A 192 -8.96 0.10 0.96
CA CYS A 192 -7.73 0.56 1.59
C CYS A 192 -7.97 1.85 2.42
N PRO A 193 -7.79 1.82 3.75
CA PRO A 193 -8.01 3.01 4.58
C PRO A 193 -6.89 4.06 4.47
N TYR A 194 -5.85 3.78 3.68
CA TYR A 194 -4.69 4.65 3.47
C TYR A 194 -4.57 5.18 2.04
N GLY A 195 -5.54 4.87 1.16
CA GLY A 195 -5.51 5.29 -0.25
C GLY A 195 -4.23 4.89 -1.00
N SER A 196 -3.61 3.77 -0.64
CA SER A 196 -2.26 3.40 -1.11
C SER A 196 -2.25 2.45 -2.32
N ARG A 197 -3.35 2.46 -3.10
CA ARG A 197 -3.51 1.66 -4.32
C ARG A 197 -3.93 2.59 -5.45
N SER A 198 -3.38 2.37 -6.63
CA SER A 198 -3.62 3.20 -7.81
C SER A 198 -3.98 2.31 -8.99
N TYR A 199 -4.90 2.75 -9.84
CA TYR A 199 -5.27 2.03 -11.05
C TYR A 199 -4.45 2.55 -12.23
N ASP A 200 -3.91 1.64 -13.05
CA ASP A 200 -3.24 2.00 -14.28
C ASP A 200 -4.26 2.04 -15.42
N PHE A 201 -4.54 3.23 -15.95
CA PHE A 201 -5.53 3.42 -17.02
C PHE A 201 -5.03 2.99 -18.41
N GLY A 202 -3.78 2.57 -18.56
CA GLY A 202 -3.23 2.19 -19.86
C GLY A 202 -3.09 3.38 -20.82
N ASN A 203 -3.00 4.60 -20.28
CA ASN A 203 -2.71 5.77 -21.09
C ASN A 203 -1.26 5.69 -21.58
N SER A 204 -1.02 6.18 -22.80
CA SER A 204 0.34 6.42 -23.28
C SER A 204 0.84 7.72 -22.67
N TYR A 205 2.11 7.72 -22.25
CA TYR A 205 2.78 8.88 -21.68
C TYR A 205 3.99 9.31 -22.53
N GLU A 206 3.98 8.97 -23.81
CA GLU A 206 5.09 9.24 -24.74
C GLU A 206 5.36 10.75 -24.88
N GLN A 207 4.32 11.57 -24.72
CA GLN A 207 4.42 13.02 -24.81
C GLN A 207 5.11 13.63 -23.59
N GLU A 208 4.89 13.06 -22.40
CA GLU A 208 5.47 13.54 -21.14
C GLU A 208 6.81 12.85 -20.81
N MET A 209 7.00 11.61 -21.25
CA MET A 209 8.14 10.77 -20.93
C MET A 209 8.54 9.92 -22.15
N VAL A 210 9.50 10.42 -22.93
CA VAL A 210 10.04 9.72 -24.10
C VAL A 210 10.54 8.33 -23.74
N GLY A 211 10.10 7.31 -24.50
CA GLY A 211 10.49 5.92 -24.28
C GLY A 211 9.89 5.27 -23.04
N TYR A 212 8.92 5.92 -22.36
CA TYR A 212 8.24 5.30 -21.22
C TYR A 212 7.56 3.97 -21.60
N ASN A 213 7.04 3.87 -22.82
CA ASN A 213 6.39 2.65 -23.29
C ASN A 213 7.37 1.58 -23.78
N ASP A 214 8.65 1.91 -23.94
CA ASP A 214 9.65 0.98 -24.50
C ASP A 214 10.06 -0.12 -23.52
N VAL A 215 9.89 0.09 -22.21
CA VAL A 215 10.22 -0.91 -21.20
C VAL A 215 9.09 -1.01 -20.18
N THR A 216 8.64 -2.23 -19.92
CA THR A 216 7.65 -2.45 -18.86
C THR A 216 8.28 -2.15 -17.50
N SER A 217 7.42 -1.79 -16.54
CA SER A 217 7.84 -1.67 -15.15
C SER A 217 8.38 -3.02 -14.65
N PRO A 218 9.56 -3.05 -14.01
CA PRO A 218 10.10 -4.27 -13.40
C PRO A 218 9.34 -4.68 -12.13
N GLU A 219 8.14 -4.10 -11.89
CA GLU A 219 7.30 -4.39 -10.73
C GLU A 219 7.20 -5.91 -10.55
N TYR A 220 7.58 -6.38 -9.35
CA TYR A 220 7.55 -7.80 -8.97
C TYR A 220 8.58 -8.71 -9.66
N GLY A 221 9.53 -8.15 -10.42
CA GLY A 221 10.69 -8.87 -10.95
C GLY A 221 10.40 -9.61 -12.25
N ILE A 222 9.33 -9.23 -12.95
CA ILE A 222 8.90 -9.88 -14.20
C ILE A 222 9.11 -8.93 -15.38
N GLU A 223 10.03 -9.30 -16.27
CA GLU A 223 10.25 -8.61 -17.54
C GLU A 223 9.13 -8.97 -18.54
N ARG A 224 8.29 -7.99 -18.88
CA ARG A 224 7.16 -8.17 -19.82
C ARG A 224 7.39 -7.51 -21.19
N GLY A 225 8.61 -7.03 -21.47
CA GLY A 225 8.97 -6.38 -22.72
C GLY A 225 8.40 -4.96 -22.85
N LYS A 226 7.97 -4.56 -24.05
CA LYS A 226 7.36 -3.23 -24.28
C LYS A 226 5.97 -3.15 -23.67
N ARG A 227 5.64 -2.00 -23.10
CA ARG A 227 4.31 -1.70 -22.59
C ARG A 227 3.33 -1.57 -23.76
N LYS A 228 2.18 -2.26 -23.68
CA LYS A 228 1.18 -2.32 -24.75
C LYS A 228 -0.22 -2.17 -24.18
N LYS A 229 -1.09 -1.52 -24.95
CA LYS A 229 -2.50 -1.35 -24.60
C LYS A 229 -3.19 -2.70 -24.35
N GLY A 230 -3.82 -2.84 -23.19
CA GLY A 230 -4.51 -4.07 -22.77
C GLY A 230 -3.58 -5.21 -22.35
N ALA A 231 -2.27 -4.97 -22.28
CA ALA A 231 -1.31 -5.90 -21.70
C ALA A 231 -0.96 -5.45 -20.28
N VAL A 232 -0.89 -6.42 -19.37
CA VAL A 232 -0.44 -6.21 -18.00
C VAL A 232 0.95 -5.54 -17.95
N PRO A 233 1.18 -4.58 -17.04
CA PRO A 233 0.33 -4.19 -15.92
C PRO A 233 -0.70 -3.09 -16.23
N GLU A 234 -0.97 -2.75 -17.50
CA GLU A 234 -2.06 -1.82 -17.83
C GLU A 234 -3.42 -2.40 -17.43
N GLU A 235 -4.38 -1.52 -17.12
CA GLU A 235 -5.73 -1.89 -16.69
C GLU A 235 -5.77 -2.73 -15.40
N THR A 236 -4.69 -2.73 -14.64
CA THR A 236 -4.59 -3.38 -13.34
C THR A 236 -4.40 -2.37 -12.21
N VAL A 237 -4.70 -2.80 -10.99
CA VAL A 237 -4.35 -2.02 -9.79
C VAL A 237 -2.90 -2.29 -9.42
N ARG A 238 -2.16 -1.23 -9.12
CA ARG A 238 -0.76 -1.25 -8.73
C ARG A 238 -0.56 -0.57 -7.37
N LYS A 239 0.55 -0.86 -6.69
CA LYS A 239 0.88 -0.28 -5.36
C LYS A 239 2.34 -0.50 -4.98
N CYS A 240 2.80 0.18 -3.94
CA CYS A 240 4.08 -0.15 -3.29
C CYS A 240 4.12 -1.64 -2.90
N SER A 241 5.20 -2.32 -3.29
CA SER A 241 5.49 -3.73 -3.03
C SER A 241 6.68 -3.92 -2.09
N PHE A 242 7.11 -2.86 -1.40
CA PHE A 242 8.43 -2.78 -0.75
C PHE A 242 9.58 -3.12 -1.69
N CYS A 243 9.42 -2.77 -2.98
CA CYS A 243 10.39 -3.09 -4.03
C CYS A 243 10.77 -4.58 -3.99
N TYR A 244 9.77 -5.47 -3.95
CA TYR A 244 9.98 -6.92 -3.82
C TYR A 244 11.04 -7.47 -4.78
N HIS A 245 11.09 -6.95 -6.01
CA HIS A 245 12.07 -7.29 -7.02
C HIS A 245 13.52 -6.91 -6.66
N ARG A 246 13.72 -5.83 -5.90
CA ARG A 246 15.02 -5.46 -5.32
C ARG A 246 15.40 -6.39 -4.18
N LEU A 247 14.45 -6.70 -3.31
CA LEU A 247 14.67 -7.63 -2.19
C LEU A 247 15.12 -9.01 -2.68
N GLN A 248 14.60 -9.48 -3.81
CA GLN A 248 15.02 -10.73 -4.45
C GLN A 248 16.49 -10.70 -4.93
N ARG A 249 17.05 -9.51 -5.18
CA ARG A 249 18.46 -9.31 -5.52
C ARG A 249 19.35 -8.99 -4.31
N GLY A 250 18.78 -8.99 -3.09
CA GLY A 250 19.49 -8.62 -1.86
C GLY A 250 19.68 -7.10 -1.69
N GLU A 251 18.96 -6.29 -2.46
CA GLU A 251 19.02 -4.82 -2.37
C GLU A 251 17.92 -4.27 -1.46
N GLU A 252 18.15 -3.13 -0.80
CA GLU A 252 17.12 -2.43 -0.04
C GLU A 252 16.09 -1.76 -0.97
N PRO A 253 14.87 -1.44 -0.48
CA PRO A 253 13.91 -0.66 -1.26
C PRO A 253 14.49 0.69 -1.69
N ALA A 254 14.25 1.13 -2.93
CA ALA A 254 14.82 2.37 -3.47
C ALA A 254 14.51 3.61 -2.62
N CYS A 255 13.32 3.66 -2.02
CA CYS A 255 12.94 4.77 -1.17
C CYS A 255 13.68 4.83 0.17
N VAL A 256 14.31 3.74 0.60
CA VAL A 256 15.14 3.62 1.81
C VAL A 256 16.56 4.03 1.47
N GLU A 257 17.15 3.40 0.45
CA GLU A 257 18.53 3.64 0.03
C GLU A 257 18.79 5.11 -0.36
N THR A 258 17.82 5.78 -0.99
CA THR A 258 17.98 7.18 -1.43
C THR A 258 17.55 8.21 -0.38
N CYS A 259 17.26 7.80 0.87
CA CYS A 259 16.73 8.71 1.88
C CYS A 259 17.84 9.60 2.47
N ILE A 260 17.97 10.84 1.98
CA ILE A 260 19.04 11.77 2.42
C ILE A 260 19.07 12.08 3.92
N GLY A 261 17.95 11.90 4.63
CA GLY A 261 17.86 12.14 6.07
C GLY A 261 18.06 10.89 6.92
N ASP A 262 18.30 9.72 6.30
CA ASP A 262 18.30 8.40 6.97
C ASP A 262 17.06 8.22 7.87
N ALA A 263 15.92 8.69 7.37
CA ALA A 263 14.66 8.64 8.08
C ALA A 263 13.99 7.28 7.94
N ARG A 264 14.32 6.49 6.91
CA ARG A 264 13.65 5.22 6.59
C ARG A 264 14.57 4.06 6.93
N TYR A 265 14.04 3.08 7.65
CA TYR A 265 14.71 1.85 8.02
C TYR A 265 13.87 0.68 7.49
N PHE A 266 14.52 -0.30 6.88
CA PHE A 266 13.84 -1.47 6.33
C PHE A 266 14.56 -2.74 6.76
N GLY A 267 13.80 -3.82 7.00
CA GLY A 267 14.38 -5.00 7.61
C GLY A 267 13.35 -6.00 8.11
N ASP A 268 13.87 -7.07 8.70
CA ASP A 268 13.07 -8.13 9.32
C ASP A 268 12.55 -7.70 10.68
N MET A 269 11.22 -7.62 10.84
CA MET A 269 10.54 -7.31 12.09
C MET A 269 10.45 -8.51 13.05
N SER A 270 10.75 -9.72 12.58
CA SER A 270 10.70 -10.93 13.41
C SER A 270 12.03 -11.20 14.13
N ASP A 271 13.15 -10.69 13.61
CA ASP A 271 14.45 -10.73 14.29
C ASP A 271 14.52 -9.63 15.37
N PRO A 272 14.59 -9.97 16.68
CA PRO A 272 14.69 -9.00 17.76
C PRO A 272 15.98 -8.17 17.73
N ASN A 273 17.03 -8.67 17.06
CA ASN A 273 18.31 -7.97 16.96
C ASN A 273 18.35 -6.94 15.83
N SER A 274 17.40 -7.00 14.89
CA SER A 274 17.33 -6.08 13.76
C SER A 274 17.09 -4.64 14.22
N VAL A 275 17.63 -3.69 13.46
CA VAL A 275 17.43 -2.25 13.71
C VAL A 275 15.95 -1.90 13.65
N VAL A 276 15.21 -2.47 12.70
CA VAL A 276 13.78 -2.23 12.52
C VAL A 276 12.96 -2.72 13.72
N SER A 277 13.23 -3.92 14.24
CA SER A 277 12.52 -4.45 15.41
C SER A 277 12.76 -3.58 16.66
N LYS A 278 14.01 -3.18 16.89
CA LYS A 278 14.37 -2.29 18.02
C LYS A 278 13.71 -0.92 17.91
N LEU A 279 13.71 -0.32 16.72
CA LEU A 279 13.06 0.97 16.50
C LEU A 279 11.54 0.87 16.60
N ALA A 280 10.92 -0.19 16.08
CA ALA A 280 9.49 -0.42 16.16
C ALA A 280 8.99 -0.62 17.60
N ALA A 281 9.85 -1.10 18.51
CA ALA A 281 9.57 -1.23 19.95
C ALA A 281 9.86 0.05 20.75
N SER A 282 10.37 1.12 20.11
CA SER A 282 10.67 2.39 20.76
C SER A 282 9.41 3.03 21.38
N PRO A 283 9.50 3.72 22.52
CA PRO A 283 8.36 4.49 23.07
C PRO A 283 7.92 5.65 22.15
N ARG A 284 8.72 6.00 21.13
CA ARG A 284 8.36 6.97 20.10
C ARG A 284 7.51 6.36 18.98
N ALA A 285 7.39 5.03 18.94
CA ALA A 285 6.74 4.33 17.85
C ALA A 285 5.21 4.46 17.91
N PHE A 286 4.59 4.61 16.73
CA PHE A 286 3.15 4.53 16.55
C PHE A 286 2.83 4.05 15.13
N ARG A 287 1.63 3.51 14.92
CA ARG A 287 1.12 3.18 13.58
C ARG A 287 -0.05 4.08 13.21
N LEU A 288 -0.28 4.25 11.92
CA LEU A 288 -1.43 5.03 11.43
C LEU A 288 -2.71 4.21 11.52
N LYS A 289 -3.78 4.84 12.03
CA LYS A 289 -5.13 4.27 12.11
C LYS A 289 -5.18 2.93 12.86
N GLU A 290 -4.53 2.83 14.01
CA GLU A 290 -4.48 1.60 14.82
C GLU A 290 -5.87 1.08 15.21
N GLU A 291 -6.83 1.99 15.40
CA GLU A 291 -8.22 1.70 15.73
C GLU A 291 -8.94 0.85 14.67
N LEU A 292 -8.42 0.79 13.44
CA LEU A 292 -8.99 -0.02 12.37
C LEU A 292 -8.57 -1.49 12.40
N GLY A 293 -7.60 -1.87 13.25
CA GLY A 293 -7.17 -3.27 13.41
C GLY A 293 -6.42 -3.87 12.21
N THR A 294 -6.00 -3.04 11.24
CA THR A 294 -5.27 -3.47 10.03
C THR A 294 -3.86 -3.97 10.33
N LYS A 295 -3.29 -3.59 11.48
CA LYS A 295 -1.92 -3.92 11.91
C LYS A 295 -0.87 -3.58 10.83
N PRO A 296 -0.65 -2.28 10.50
CA PRO A 296 0.37 -1.83 9.53
C PRO A 296 1.77 -2.36 9.83
N ARG A 297 2.55 -2.73 8.82
CA ARG A 297 3.98 -3.05 8.94
C ARG A 297 4.91 -1.86 8.71
N VAL A 298 4.33 -0.70 8.41
CA VAL A 298 5.01 0.59 8.44
C VAL A 298 4.74 1.22 9.79
N VAL A 299 5.81 1.50 10.53
CA VAL A 299 5.79 2.12 11.86
C VAL A 299 6.46 3.49 11.77
N TYR A 300 5.93 4.47 12.49
CA TYR A 300 6.46 5.83 12.51
C TYR A 300 7.08 6.13 13.87
N LEU A 301 8.16 6.91 13.89
CA LEU A 301 8.73 7.46 15.13
C LEU A 301 8.48 8.97 15.18
N ARG A 302 8.02 9.47 16.33
CA ARG A 302 7.76 10.89 16.58
C ARG A 302 8.82 11.57 17.44
#